data_AF-A0A8S1WUA6-F1
#
_entry.id   AF-A0A8S1WUA6-F1
#
_cell.length_a   1.000
_cell.length_b   1.000
_cell.length_c   1.000
_cell.angle_alpha   90.00
_cell.angle_beta   90.00
_cell.angle_gamma   90.00
#
_symmetry.space_group_name_H-M   'P 1'
#
loop_
_entity.id
_entity.type
_entity.pdbx_description
1 polymer ?
#
loop_
_entity_poly.entity_id
_entity_poly.type
_entity_poly.pdbx_seq_one_letter_code
_entity_poly.pdbx_strand_id
1 'polypeptide(L)'
;MQNVIINADPYLEYDFDKCKFENYGIFAYQYNLCQINKPDNCKVSFVNICQICYDNYELSQNNLCIPQCGNGIIQEYEICDDVNSLQFDGCYQCQNSCQVECLQCNNTQCFKCIEGWNLINFKCIAECGDGLVALNSQEQCDDQNDESNDGCYECKFECDLNCLFCNHNLDCLQCQNHFHVQNLVCIPVCGDGIIIEGFEQCDDGNIIENDGCHQCQFSSKNICEHGYYFIDLYCQSICGDTIIASNEQCDDGDELPFDGCYNCEFSCSQNCFDCVDGKCLKCENGYQIMNGLCIDICGNGYKSGQEECDDNNQISRDGCSDVCEIEINWTCSRINFQTSSCFYIKPPHFSLILLNQIYDSYYVQLKISSNVKLEDSQSNFTQSLKAHLNDIDPSHYIIYQKVLVEPNFVICQNINYIFQIRFLQIETSELYFQVQFETSLIDQYGIQVENSIFKLHLRNLIVITQQQKISSQKMSSFNMYMLIGLAISSFIILLSGNPTECLEILDALQDGSYFF
;
A
#
# COMPACT_ATOMS: atom_id res chain seq x y z
N MET A 1 30.71 35.37 43.94
CA MET A 1 29.80 35.59 42.80
C MET A 1 29.11 34.25 42.57
N GLN A 2 27.81 34.14 42.84
CA GLN A 2 26.70 34.61 41.99
C GLN A 2 26.66 33.82 40.67
N ASN A 3 25.56 33.16 40.26
CA ASN A 3 24.22 33.07 40.85
C ASN A 3 23.46 31.82 40.35
N VAL A 4 22.63 31.23 41.23
CA VAL A 4 21.28 30.65 40.97
C VAL A 4 21.17 29.41 40.02
N ILE A 5 20.80 28.17 40.43
CA ILE A 5 19.50 27.64 40.98
C ILE A 5 18.40 27.62 39.88
N ILE A 6 17.51 26.64 39.60
CA ILE A 6 17.17 25.24 39.99
C ILE A 6 16.17 24.74 38.88
N ASN A 7 15.93 23.47 38.51
CA ASN A 7 16.35 22.15 39.01
C ASN A 7 16.25 21.05 37.91
N ALA A 8 16.57 19.81 38.29
CA ALA A 8 16.05 18.50 37.85
C ALA A 8 15.04 18.39 36.68
N ASP A 9 15.38 17.51 35.73
CA ASP A 9 14.40 16.82 34.89
C ASP A 9 13.35 16.11 35.77
N PRO A 10 12.05 16.43 35.63
CA PRO A 10 11.02 15.58 36.18
C PRO A 10 10.87 14.38 35.25
N TYR A 11 11.49 13.25 35.64
CA TYR A 11 10.86 11.96 35.38
C TYR A 11 9.47 12.00 36.04
N LEU A 12 8.48 12.41 35.27
CA LEU A 12 7.08 12.18 35.59
C LEU A 12 6.80 10.70 35.33
N GLU A 13 7.19 9.87 36.31
CA GLU A 13 6.30 8.79 36.71
C GLU A 13 4.90 9.43 36.86
N TYR A 14 3.98 9.08 35.97
CA TYR A 14 2.58 9.35 36.22
C TYR A 14 2.13 8.43 37.35
N ASP A 15 2.33 8.94 38.57
CA ASP A 15 1.85 8.32 39.79
C ASP A 15 0.33 8.18 39.71
N PHE A 16 -0.14 6.95 39.54
CA PHE A 16 -1.56 6.60 39.46
C PHE A 16 -2.30 6.86 40.79
N ASP A 17 -1.59 7.18 41.89
CA ASP A 17 -2.16 7.27 43.24
C ASP A 17 -2.96 8.54 43.58
N LYS A 18 -3.15 9.49 42.65
CA LYS A 18 -4.10 10.62 42.85
C LYS A 18 -5.51 10.40 42.31
N CYS A 19 -5.87 9.15 42.02
CA CYS A 19 -7.26 8.73 41.98
C CYS A 19 -7.44 7.39 42.73
N LYS A 20 -7.14 7.39 44.04
CA LYS A 20 -7.41 6.22 44.90
C LYS A 20 -8.90 5.96 45.02
N PHE A 21 -9.34 4.90 44.35
CA PHE A 21 -10.61 4.24 44.63
C PHE A 21 -10.53 3.52 45.97
N GLU A 22 -10.79 4.25 47.07
CA GLU A 22 -10.92 3.63 48.39
C GLU A 22 -12.24 2.85 48.48
N ASN A 23 -12.14 1.52 48.53
CA ASN A 23 -13.28 0.61 48.67
C ASN A 23 -13.85 0.65 50.10
N TYR A 24 -14.85 1.49 50.32
CA TYR A 24 -15.62 1.49 51.56
C TYR A 24 -16.79 0.48 51.51
N GLY A 25 -16.51 -0.76 51.94
CA GLY A 25 -17.53 -1.70 52.39
C GLY A 25 -18.08 -2.71 51.35
N ILE A 26 -18.93 -3.62 51.86
CA ILE A 26 -19.40 -4.84 51.18
C ILE A 26 -20.36 -4.56 50.00
N PHE A 27 -20.82 -3.32 49.82
CA PHE A 27 -21.63 -2.88 48.69
C PHE A 27 -20.99 -1.65 48.05
N ALA A 28 -20.25 -1.84 46.96
CA ALA A 28 -19.44 -0.81 46.33
C ALA A 28 -20.27 0.35 45.74
N TYR A 29 -19.95 1.57 46.15
CA TYR A 29 -20.41 2.83 45.53
C TYR A 29 -19.20 3.72 45.24
N GLN A 30 -19.13 4.30 44.04
CA GLN A 30 -18.09 5.25 43.63
C GLN A 30 -18.65 6.67 43.53
N TYR A 31 -17.86 7.67 43.96
CA TYR A 31 -18.10 9.09 43.73
C TYR A 31 -16.81 9.74 43.18
N ASN A 32 -16.93 10.57 42.14
CA ASN A 32 -15.80 11.28 41.54
C ASN A 32 -15.64 12.70 42.12
N LEU A 33 -14.40 13.08 42.43
CA LEU A 33 -14.01 14.41 42.91
C LEU A 33 -12.77 14.92 42.15
N CYS A 34 -12.96 15.41 40.92
CA CYS A 34 -11.92 16.11 40.15
C CYS A 34 -12.49 17.38 39.51
N GLN A 35 -11.81 18.52 39.67
CA GLN A 35 -12.09 19.74 38.91
C GLN A 35 -11.31 19.70 37.59
N ILE A 36 -11.97 20.11 36.50
CA ILE A 36 -11.45 20.04 35.12
C ILE A 36 -11.46 21.45 34.54
N ASN A 37 -10.32 21.93 34.06
CA ASN A 37 -10.18 23.22 33.38
C ASN A 37 -9.86 23.00 31.89
N LYS A 38 -10.44 23.82 31.02
CA LYS A 38 -10.28 23.72 29.56
C LYS A 38 -8.94 24.36 29.10
N PRO A 39 -8.11 23.68 28.29
CA PRO A 39 -6.91 24.28 27.69
C PRO A 39 -7.27 25.30 26.60
N ASP A 40 -6.34 26.24 26.34
CA ASP A 40 -6.51 27.32 25.37
C ASP A 40 -6.58 26.83 23.91
N ASN A 41 -7.22 27.63 23.06
CA ASN A 41 -7.51 27.35 21.64
C ASN A 41 -8.18 25.98 21.35
N CYS A 42 -8.73 25.36 22.38
CA CYS A 42 -9.39 24.07 22.32
C CYS A 42 -10.91 24.21 22.14
N LYS A 43 -11.48 23.48 21.16
CA LYS A 43 -12.93 23.33 20.94
C LYS A 43 -13.50 22.27 21.88
N VAL A 44 -12.87 21.09 21.97
CA VAL A 44 -13.30 19.94 22.82
C VAL A 44 -12.12 19.39 23.63
N SER A 45 -12.29 19.26 24.95
CA SER A 45 -11.25 18.83 25.90
C SER A 45 -11.71 17.73 26.84
N PHE A 46 -10.81 16.84 27.26
CA PHE A 46 -11.04 15.81 28.27
C PHE A 46 -9.91 15.85 29.32
N VAL A 47 -10.25 16.04 30.61
CA VAL A 47 -9.30 16.05 31.73
C VAL A 47 -8.06 16.93 31.46
N ASN A 48 -8.30 18.21 31.15
CA ASN A 48 -7.31 19.24 30.80
C ASN A 48 -6.51 19.03 29.50
N ILE A 49 -6.77 17.95 28.74
CA ILE A 49 -6.10 17.65 27.46
C ILE A 49 -7.02 18.07 26.30
N CYS A 50 -6.48 18.72 25.28
CA CYS A 50 -7.27 19.05 24.09
C CYS A 50 -7.42 17.84 23.16
N GLN A 51 -8.58 17.73 22.49
CA GLN A 51 -8.89 16.68 21.53
C GLN A 51 -9.30 17.24 20.17
N ILE A 52 -9.91 18.43 20.13
CA ILE A 52 -10.29 19.14 18.91
C ILE A 52 -9.99 20.61 19.12
N CYS A 53 -9.22 21.23 18.24
CA CYS A 53 -8.87 22.64 18.26
C CYS A 53 -9.96 23.52 17.62
N TYR A 54 -9.87 24.84 17.79
CA TYR A 54 -10.66 25.75 16.95
C TYR A 54 -10.16 25.74 15.50
N ASP A 55 -11.02 26.20 14.60
CA ASP A 55 -10.74 26.20 13.16
C ASP A 55 -9.50 27.07 12.89
N ASN A 56 -8.60 26.62 11.99
CA ASN A 56 -7.22 27.10 11.74
C ASN A 56 -6.12 26.64 12.72
N TYR A 57 -6.38 25.67 13.59
CA TYR A 57 -5.40 25.05 14.49
C TYR A 57 -5.40 23.51 14.40
N GLU A 58 -4.22 22.90 14.42
CA GLU A 58 -4.01 21.44 14.48
C GLU A 58 -3.48 20.98 15.86
N LEU A 59 -3.61 19.67 16.12
CA LEU A 59 -3.23 19.08 17.40
C LEU A 59 -1.78 18.58 17.37
N SER A 60 -0.89 19.28 18.08
CA SER A 60 0.50 18.88 18.28
C SER A 60 0.62 17.56 19.05
N GLN A 61 1.77 16.87 18.94
CA GLN A 61 2.09 15.63 19.67
C GLN A 61 1.94 15.76 21.20
N ASN A 62 2.07 16.98 21.75
CA ASN A 62 1.86 17.28 23.16
C ASN A 62 0.38 17.58 23.52
N ASN A 63 -0.57 17.31 22.63
CA ASN A 63 -2.01 17.62 22.74
C ASN A 63 -2.34 19.11 22.97
N LEU A 64 -1.48 19.98 22.43
CA LEU A 64 -1.66 21.43 22.37
C LEU A 64 -2.08 21.84 20.96
N CYS A 65 -2.91 22.87 20.84
CA CYS A 65 -3.34 23.40 19.55
C CYS A 65 -2.30 24.38 19.00
N ILE A 66 -1.67 24.02 17.88
CA ILE A 66 -0.72 24.84 17.12
C ILE A 66 -1.38 25.32 15.82
N PRO A 67 -0.98 26.45 15.20
CA PRO A 67 -1.61 26.93 13.98
C PRO A 67 -1.30 26.02 12.77
N GLN A 68 -2.18 26.00 11.77
CA GLN A 68 -2.09 25.13 10.59
C GLN A 68 -1.32 25.77 9.44
N CYS A 69 -0.16 25.23 9.06
CA CYS A 69 0.59 25.78 7.95
C CYS A 69 -0.07 25.54 6.57
N GLY A 70 0.04 26.52 5.67
CA GLY A 70 -0.45 26.43 4.28
C GLY A 70 -1.90 26.87 4.10
N ASN A 71 -2.45 27.64 5.05
CA ASN A 71 -3.82 28.14 5.03
C ASN A 71 -3.94 29.59 4.49
N GLY A 72 -2.80 30.27 4.26
CA GLY A 72 -2.71 31.66 3.78
C GLY A 72 -2.82 32.75 4.85
N ILE A 73 -2.77 32.41 6.15
CA ILE A 73 -2.95 33.33 7.27
C ILE A 73 -1.82 33.14 8.28
N ILE A 74 -0.86 34.07 8.31
CA ILE A 74 0.25 34.06 9.27
C ILE A 74 -0.25 34.36 10.70
N GLN A 75 -0.03 33.43 11.62
CA GLN A 75 -0.39 33.50 13.05
C GLN A 75 0.85 33.63 13.95
N GLU A 76 0.66 33.76 15.28
CA GLU A 76 1.72 34.12 16.26
C GLU A 76 2.93 33.15 16.34
N TYR A 77 2.89 31.99 15.67
CA TYR A 77 3.98 30.99 15.67
C TYR A 77 4.49 30.64 14.25
N GLU A 78 4.03 31.31 13.21
CA GLU A 78 4.36 31.01 11.81
C GLU A 78 5.32 32.08 11.24
N ILE A 79 6.36 31.64 10.53
CA ILE A 79 7.35 32.55 9.91
C ILE A 79 6.95 32.90 8.47
N CYS A 80 6.32 31.95 7.78
CA CYS A 80 5.78 32.07 6.43
C CYS A 80 4.54 31.17 6.28
N ASP A 81 3.68 31.50 5.34
CA ASP A 81 2.61 30.65 4.81
C ASP A 81 2.35 31.09 3.36
N ASP A 82 2.48 30.17 2.41
CA ASP A 82 2.31 30.42 0.96
C ASP A 82 1.16 29.60 0.35
N VAL A 83 0.15 29.28 1.17
CA VAL A 83 -1.09 28.57 0.78
C VAL A 83 -0.83 27.13 0.30
N ASN A 84 0.39 26.61 0.48
CA ASN A 84 0.75 25.28 0.04
C ASN A 84 1.75 24.61 1.02
N SER A 85 2.37 23.51 0.61
CA SER A 85 3.34 22.74 1.43
C SER A 85 4.37 22.05 0.55
N LEU A 86 4.70 22.65 -0.60
CA LEU A 86 5.72 22.18 -1.50
C LEU A 86 7.09 22.44 -0.89
N GLN A 87 8.04 21.60 -1.27
CA GLN A 87 9.43 21.80 -0.88
C GLN A 87 10.09 22.71 -1.92
N PHE A 88 10.90 23.68 -1.45
CA PHE A 88 11.78 24.54 -2.26
C PHE A 88 11.13 25.71 -3.04
N ASP A 89 9.84 26.02 -2.85
CA ASP A 89 9.16 27.15 -3.53
C ASP A 89 9.18 28.48 -2.73
N GLY A 90 9.11 28.40 -1.40
CA GLY A 90 9.22 29.54 -0.48
C GLY A 90 9.00 29.16 0.98
N CYS A 91 8.01 28.33 1.29
CA CYS A 91 7.68 27.95 2.67
C CYS A 91 7.43 26.46 2.81
N TYR A 92 8.12 25.83 3.76
CA TYR A 92 7.92 24.42 4.09
C TYR A 92 7.88 24.23 5.60
N GLN A 93 6.81 23.60 6.12
CA GLN A 93 6.57 23.44 7.56
C GLN A 93 6.62 24.78 8.33
N CYS A 94 6.10 25.85 7.73
CA CYS A 94 6.07 27.22 8.29
C CYS A 94 7.45 27.81 8.60
N GLN A 95 8.47 27.30 7.89
CA GLN A 95 9.83 27.80 7.86
C GLN A 95 10.25 28.08 6.41
N ASN A 96 11.16 29.02 6.23
CA ASN A 96 11.64 29.45 4.92
C ASN A 96 12.31 28.30 4.16
N SER A 97 11.86 28.02 2.93
CA SER A 97 12.38 27.00 2.02
C SER A 97 13.05 27.65 0.79
N CYS A 98 13.94 26.93 0.11
CA CYS A 98 14.81 27.51 -0.93
C CYS A 98 15.04 26.55 -2.09
N GLN A 99 15.23 27.08 -3.31
CA GLN A 99 15.54 26.32 -4.52
C GLN A 99 16.70 25.31 -4.36
N VAL A 100 16.58 24.14 -4.99
CA VAL A 100 17.57 23.03 -4.92
C VAL A 100 18.89 23.42 -5.59
N GLU A 101 18.80 24.26 -6.61
CA GLU A 101 19.89 24.83 -7.40
C GLU A 101 20.71 25.85 -6.59
N CYS A 102 20.27 26.20 -5.37
CA CYS A 102 20.91 27.18 -4.53
C CYS A 102 21.96 26.60 -3.58
N LEU A 103 23.23 26.97 -3.77
CA LEU A 103 24.34 26.63 -2.89
C LEU A 103 24.38 27.45 -1.58
N GLN A 104 23.78 28.65 -1.56
CA GLN A 104 23.77 29.54 -0.40
C GLN A 104 22.42 30.24 -0.26
N CYS A 105 21.53 29.73 0.60
CA CYS A 105 20.26 30.38 0.89
C CYS A 105 20.23 31.04 2.27
N ASN A 106 19.50 32.15 2.38
CA ASN A 106 19.09 32.77 3.63
C ASN A 106 17.68 33.36 3.46
N ASN A 107 16.70 32.91 4.27
CA ASN A 107 15.31 33.38 4.26
C ASN A 107 14.69 33.49 2.85
N THR A 108 14.53 32.34 2.18
CA THR A 108 13.99 32.17 0.80
C THR A 108 14.79 32.81 -0.33
N GLN A 109 15.78 33.66 -0.01
CA GLN A 109 16.67 34.29 -0.98
C GLN A 109 17.91 33.44 -1.22
N CYS A 110 18.18 33.13 -2.48
CA CYS A 110 19.45 32.56 -2.91
C CYS A 110 20.52 33.64 -3.11
N PHE A 111 21.76 33.33 -2.74
CA PHE A 111 22.94 34.19 -2.88
C PHE A 111 24.04 33.56 -3.76
N LYS A 112 23.92 32.28 -4.09
CA LYS A 112 24.82 31.58 -5.02
C LYS A 112 24.14 30.34 -5.59
N CYS A 113 24.13 30.19 -6.92
CA CYS A 113 23.60 29.02 -7.62
C CYS A 113 24.70 27.98 -7.91
N ILE A 114 24.27 26.77 -8.32
CA ILE A 114 25.12 25.77 -8.96
C ILE A 114 25.62 26.25 -10.35
N GLU A 115 26.62 25.56 -10.89
CA GLU A 115 27.18 25.87 -12.21
C GLU A 115 26.12 25.69 -13.32
N GLY A 116 26.08 26.65 -14.25
CA GLY A 116 25.06 26.73 -15.30
C GLY A 116 23.78 27.48 -14.95
N TRP A 117 23.61 28.01 -13.72
CA TRP A 117 22.39 28.72 -13.33
C TRP A 117 22.65 30.17 -12.92
N ASN A 118 21.92 31.11 -13.50
CA ASN A 118 22.05 32.55 -13.22
C ASN A 118 21.27 32.97 -11.97
N LEU A 119 21.87 33.87 -11.18
CA LEU A 119 21.27 34.42 -9.97
C LEU A 119 20.56 35.76 -10.26
N ILE A 120 19.24 35.71 -10.36
CA ILE A 120 18.39 36.86 -10.72
C ILE A 120 17.32 37.06 -9.65
N ASN A 121 17.23 38.27 -9.10
CA ASN A 121 16.26 38.61 -8.05
C ASN A 121 16.28 37.63 -6.86
N PHE A 122 17.48 37.16 -6.47
CA PHE A 122 17.70 36.13 -5.44
C PHE A 122 17.09 34.74 -5.75
N LYS A 123 16.86 34.43 -7.02
CA LYS A 123 16.47 33.10 -7.50
C LYS A 123 17.48 32.58 -8.52
N CYS A 124 17.66 31.27 -8.57
CA CYS A 124 18.38 30.60 -9.63
C CYS A 124 17.44 30.38 -10.81
N ILE A 125 17.83 30.84 -12.00
CA ILE A 125 17.07 30.76 -13.24
C ILE A 125 18.03 30.26 -14.33
N ALA A 126 17.57 29.35 -15.19
CA ALA A 126 18.25 29.02 -16.45
C ALA A 126 17.84 30.07 -17.49
N GLU A 127 18.81 30.72 -18.12
CA GLU A 127 18.59 31.77 -19.12
C GLU A 127 19.23 31.37 -20.44
N CYS A 128 18.43 31.32 -21.49
CA CYS A 128 18.94 31.01 -22.81
C CYS A 128 19.75 32.16 -23.41
N GLY A 129 20.89 31.83 -24.00
CA GLY A 129 21.82 32.77 -24.65
C GLY A 129 22.82 33.42 -23.69
N ASP A 130 23.11 32.80 -22.53
CA ASP A 130 24.06 33.31 -21.53
C ASP A 130 25.49 32.75 -21.65
N GLY A 131 25.66 31.70 -22.46
CA GLY A 131 26.90 30.95 -22.70
C GLY A 131 27.16 29.76 -21.79
N LEU A 132 26.20 29.35 -20.97
CA LEU A 132 26.27 28.26 -20.00
C LEU A 132 25.07 27.31 -20.18
N VAL A 133 25.23 26.05 -19.78
CA VAL A 133 24.13 25.06 -19.80
C VAL A 133 23.78 24.66 -18.36
N ALA A 134 22.55 24.96 -17.95
CA ALA A 134 21.98 24.69 -16.64
C ALA A 134 21.81 23.19 -16.40
N LEU A 135 22.76 22.60 -15.66
CA LEU A 135 22.73 21.19 -15.28
C LEU A 135 21.43 20.84 -14.53
N ASN A 136 20.83 19.70 -14.91
CA ASN A 136 19.52 19.21 -14.44
C ASN A 136 18.30 20.09 -14.78
N SER A 137 18.41 21.01 -15.74
CA SER A 137 17.28 21.78 -16.27
C SER A 137 16.67 21.15 -17.54
N GLN A 138 15.85 21.91 -18.28
CA GLN A 138 15.34 21.55 -19.61
C GLN A 138 16.20 22.11 -20.76
N GLU A 139 17.26 22.85 -20.45
CA GLU A 139 18.23 23.44 -21.37
C GLU A 139 19.16 22.38 -21.94
N GLN A 140 19.22 22.28 -23.26
CA GLN A 140 20.04 21.28 -23.97
C GLN A 140 21.30 21.89 -24.58
N CYS A 141 21.24 23.17 -24.92
CA CYS A 141 22.29 23.93 -25.57
C CYS A 141 22.22 25.40 -25.15
N ASP A 142 23.32 26.11 -25.35
CA ASP A 142 23.40 27.56 -25.31
C ASP A 142 24.55 27.99 -26.24
N ASP A 143 24.29 28.94 -27.16
CA ASP A 143 25.26 29.48 -28.10
C ASP A 143 25.49 31.00 -27.96
N GLN A 144 25.13 31.56 -26.79
CA GLN A 144 25.21 32.98 -26.44
C GLN A 144 24.20 33.88 -27.17
N ASN A 145 23.17 33.30 -27.81
CA ASN A 145 22.07 34.06 -28.40
C ASN A 145 20.71 33.30 -28.38
N ASP A 146 19.71 33.84 -29.09
CA ASP A 146 18.34 33.28 -29.22
C ASP A 146 17.77 33.65 -30.61
N GLU A 147 18.64 33.68 -31.63
CA GLU A 147 18.25 33.68 -33.04
C GLU A 147 17.88 32.25 -33.47
N SER A 148 17.44 32.07 -34.73
CA SER A 148 17.02 30.76 -35.23
C SER A 148 17.70 30.45 -36.56
N ASN A 149 17.96 29.16 -36.77
CA ASN A 149 18.76 28.54 -37.82
C ASN A 149 20.28 28.76 -37.71
N ASP A 150 20.81 28.97 -36.50
CA ASP A 150 22.26 28.97 -36.22
C ASP A 150 22.72 27.80 -35.32
N GLY A 151 21.79 27.11 -34.67
CA GLY A 151 22.04 25.79 -34.07
C GLY A 151 21.44 25.59 -32.67
N CYS A 152 21.07 26.66 -31.97
CA CYS A 152 20.42 26.59 -30.67
C CYS A 152 19.32 27.66 -30.54
N TYR A 153 18.06 27.24 -30.54
CA TYR A 153 16.90 28.13 -30.40
C TYR A 153 15.94 27.63 -29.34
N GLU A 154 15.39 28.54 -28.51
CA GLU A 154 14.61 28.17 -27.31
C GLU A 154 15.33 27.12 -26.43
N CYS A 155 16.67 27.19 -26.38
CA CYS A 155 17.56 26.31 -25.63
C CYS A 155 17.46 24.81 -25.98
N LYS A 156 17.16 24.54 -27.25
CA LYS A 156 17.18 23.21 -27.87
C LYS A 156 17.98 23.25 -29.16
N PHE A 157 18.68 22.15 -29.45
CA PHE A 157 19.46 22.05 -30.67
C PHE A 157 18.54 22.10 -31.90
N GLU A 158 18.82 23.01 -32.83
CA GLU A 158 18.13 23.12 -34.11
C GLU A 158 18.72 22.11 -35.10
N CYS A 159 18.17 20.90 -35.10
CA CYS A 159 18.68 19.81 -35.91
C CYS A 159 18.33 19.96 -37.41
N ASP A 160 19.20 19.39 -38.25
CA ASP A 160 19.04 19.34 -39.71
C ASP A 160 17.70 18.73 -40.17
N LEU A 161 17.30 19.03 -41.41
CA LEU A 161 16.04 18.55 -41.98
C LEU A 161 15.94 17.01 -41.89
N ASN A 162 14.80 16.51 -41.41
CA ASN A 162 14.53 15.10 -41.11
C ASN A 162 15.31 14.51 -39.93
N CYS A 163 16.03 15.31 -39.14
CA CYS A 163 16.59 14.91 -37.86
C CYS A 163 15.60 15.13 -36.70
N LEU A 164 15.56 14.21 -35.73
CA LEU A 164 14.79 14.34 -34.48
C LEU A 164 15.66 14.72 -33.28
N PHE A 165 16.87 14.19 -33.22
CA PHE A 165 17.85 14.51 -32.17
C PHE A 165 19.25 14.62 -32.77
N CYS A 166 19.93 15.70 -32.47
CA CYS A 166 21.30 15.98 -32.87
C CYS A 166 22.17 16.30 -31.65
N ASN A 167 23.49 16.30 -31.83
CA ASN A 167 24.45 16.65 -30.78
C ASN A 167 24.90 18.12 -30.85
N HIS A 168 25.86 18.49 -30.00
CA HIS A 168 26.45 19.83 -29.94
C HIS A 168 27.23 20.29 -31.19
N ASN A 169 27.47 19.41 -32.17
CA ASN A 169 28.03 19.75 -33.47
C ASN A 169 26.96 19.76 -34.59
N LEU A 170 25.67 19.67 -34.21
CA LEU A 170 24.52 19.45 -35.09
C LEU A 170 24.54 18.10 -35.83
N ASP A 171 25.45 17.18 -35.49
CA ASP A 171 25.45 15.82 -36.03
C ASP A 171 24.13 15.14 -35.67
N CYS A 172 23.41 14.61 -36.66
CA CYS A 172 22.18 13.89 -36.35
C CYS A 172 22.48 12.55 -35.67
N LEU A 173 21.94 12.35 -34.47
CA LEU A 173 22.01 11.11 -33.70
C LEU A 173 20.79 10.20 -33.96
N GLN A 174 19.64 10.80 -34.24
CA GLN A 174 18.41 10.09 -34.55
C GLN A 174 17.59 10.84 -35.60
N CYS A 175 17.31 10.18 -36.71
CA CYS A 175 16.47 10.71 -37.78
C CYS A 175 14.97 10.46 -37.53
N GLN A 176 14.14 11.13 -38.32
CA GLN A 176 12.73 10.79 -38.49
C GLN A 176 12.58 9.41 -39.13
N ASN A 177 11.43 8.78 -38.96
CA ASN A 177 11.14 7.45 -39.51
C ASN A 177 11.36 7.42 -41.03
N HIS A 178 11.87 6.29 -41.54
CA HIS A 178 12.25 6.07 -42.95
C HIS A 178 13.52 6.84 -43.39
N PHE A 179 14.26 7.41 -42.43
CA PHE A 179 15.62 7.90 -42.63
C PHE A 179 16.57 7.26 -41.60
N HIS A 180 17.79 6.91 -42.02
CA HIS A 180 18.87 6.50 -41.11
C HIS A 180 20.02 7.51 -41.12
N VAL A 181 20.74 7.56 -40.00
CA VAL A 181 21.96 8.36 -39.89
C VAL A 181 23.06 7.67 -40.69
N GLN A 182 23.52 8.31 -41.77
CA GLN A 182 24.71 7.90 -42.50
C GLN A 182 25.66 9.08 -42.64
N ASN A 183 26.88 8.93 -42.14
CA ASN A 183 27.86 10.02 -42.02
C ASN A 183 27.29 11.25 -41.28
N LEU A 184 26.55 11.02 -40.19
CA LEU A 184 26.01 12.06 -39.29
C LEU A 184 24.89 12.93 -39.92
N VAL A 185 24.39 12.55 -41.09
CA VAL A 185 23.27 13.18 -41.81
C VAL A 185 22.18 12.13 -42.07
N CYS A 186 20.92 12.56 -42.12
CA CYS A 186 19.79 11.68 -42.45
C CYS A 186 19.70 11.43 -43.95
N ILE A 187 19.78 10.15 -44.35
CA ILE A 187 19.50 9.69 -45.71
C ILE A 187 18.31 8.71 -45.67
N PRO A 188 17.53 8.55 -46.75
CA PRO A 188 16.37 7.67 -46.75
C PRO A 188 16.80 6.19 -46.64
N VAL A 189 15.98 5.36 -46.00
CA VAL A 189 16.28 3.94 -45.77
C VAL A 189 15.81 3.12 -46.97
N CYS A 190 16.65 3.07 -47.99
CA CYS A 190 16.38 2.22 -49.13
C CYS A 190 16.26 0.74 -48.71
N GLY A 191 15.15 0.11 -49.06
CA GLY A 191 14.76 -1.24 -48.67
C GLY A 191 13.83 -1.32 -47.46
N ASP A 192 13.11 -0.26 -47.10
CA ASP A 192 12.12 -0.26 -46.00
C ASP A 192 10.66 -0.43 -46.46
N GLY A 193 10.44 -0.49 -47.77
CA GLY A 193 9.15 -0.67 -48.44
C GLY A 193 8.39 0.62 -48.70
N ILE A 194 8.95 1.80 -48.40
CA ILE A 194 8.25 3.09 -48.42
C ILE A 194 8.99 4.11 -49.29
N ILE A 195 8.53 4.27 -50.54
CA ILE A 195 9.13 5.21 -51.50
C ILE A 195 8.89 6.68 -51.08
N ILE A 196 9.97 7.39 -50.77
CA ILE A 196 9.93 8.82 -50.45
C ILE A 196 10.06 9.68 -51.71
N GLU A 197 8.97 10.38 -52.08
CA GLU A 197 8.94 11.25 -53.28
C GLU A 197 10.06 12.30 -53.26
N GLY A 198 10.89 12.30 -54.32
CA GLY A 198 12.02 13.21 -54.48
C GLY A 198 13.35 12.70 -53.94
N PHE A 199 13.34 11.60 -53.17
CA PHE A 199 14.54 10.98 -52.62
C PHE A 199 14.81 9.58 -53.21
N GLU A 200 13.77 8.82 -53.56
CA GLU A 200 13.88 7.43 -54.06
C GLU A 200 13.07 7.21 -55.36
N GLN A 201 13.49 6.24 -56.20
CA GLN A 201 12.79 5.90 -57.46
C GLN A 201 12.05 4.57 -57.41
N CYS A 202 12.50 3.67 -56.54
CA CYS A 202 11.83 2.44 -56.14
C CYS A 202 12.29 2.05 -54.74
N ASP A 203 11.49 1.22 -54.09
CA ASP A 203 11.82 0.49 -52.88
C ASP A 203 10.99 -0.80 -52.94
N ASP A 204 11.62 -1.96 -52.81
CA ASP A 204 10.99 -3.28 -52.82
C ASP A 204 11.11 -4.00 -51.46
N GLY A 205 11.38 -3.26 -50.39
CA GLY A 205 11.42 -3.76 -49.01
C GLY A 205 12.68 -4.55 -48.68
N ASN A 206 13.72 -4.47 -49.51
CA ASN A 206 15.03 -5.04 -49.22
C ASN A 206 16.16 -4.29 -49.97
N ILE A 207 17.42 -4.76 -49.87
CA ILE A 207 18.61 -4.12 -50.49
C ILE A 207 19.39 -5.05 -51.43
N ILE A 208 18.77 -6.15 -51.87
CA ILE A 208 19.40 -7.21 -52.65
C ILE A 208 19.81 -6.66 -54.03
N GLU A 209 20.84 -7.25 -54.62
CA GLU A 209 21.22 -6.94 -55.99
C GLU A 209 20.50 -7.88 -56.97
N ASN A 210 19.85 -7.30 -57.98
CA ASN A 210 19.22 -7.99 -59.12
C ASN A 210 17.89 -8.71 -58.83
N ASP A 211 17.10 -8.28 -57.83
CA ASP A 211 15.77 -8.81 -57.45
C ASP A 211 14.59 -7.90 -57.87
N GLY A 212 14.78 -6.58 -57.84
CA GLY A 212 13.77 -5.63 -58.33
C GLY A 212 14.24 -4.19 -58.29
N CYS A 213 14.87 -3.80 -57.18
CA CYS A 213 15.31 -2.45 -56.86
C CYS A 213 16.58 -2.50 -56.01
N HIS A 214 17.70 -1.98 -56.54
CA HIS A 214 18.95 -1.88 -55.80
C HIS A 214 19.43 -0.43 -55.76
N GLN A 215 19.87 0.04 -54.58
CA GLN A 215 20.20 1.46 -54.35
C GLN A 215 19.09 2.41 -54.84
N CYS A 216 17.84 1.98 -54.65
CA CYS A 216 16.63 2.70 -55.01
C CYS A 216 16.50 2.96 -56.52
N GLN A 217 17.01 2.02 -57.34
CA GLN A 217 16.94 1.97 -58.81
C GLN A 217 16.66 0.54 -59.35
N PHE A 218 15.87 0.39 -60.43
CA PHE A 218 15.32 -0.92 -60.86
C PHE A 218 16.30 -1.93 -61.53
N SER A 219 16.06 -3.25 -61.38
CA SER A 219 16.78 -4.39 -62.01
C SER A 219 15.87 -5.62 -62.33
N SER A 220 16.24 -6.64 -63.15
CA SER A 220 15.30 -7.76 -63.51
C SER A 220 15.81 -9.08 -64.20
N LYS A 221 15.15 -10.24 -63.88
CA LYS A 221 14.71 -11.45 -64.69
C LYS A 221 14.97 -12.87 -64.08
N ASN A 222 14.03 -13.87 -64.12
CA ASN A 222 14.25 -15.38 -64.17
C ASN A 222 12.98 -16.32 -64.05
N ILE A 223 13.14 -17.69 -64.02
CA ILE A 223 12.16 -18.82 -63.79
C ILE A 223 12.92 -20.09 -63.23
N CYS A 224 12.29 -21.03 -62.48
CA CYS A 224 12.93 -22.13 -61.71
C CYS A 224 12.57 -23.62 -62.03
N GLU A 225 13.35 -24.57 -61.46
CA GLU A 225 13.18 -26.04 -61.54
C GLU A 225 12.32 -26.64 -60.39
N HIS A 226 11.90 -27.91 -60.53
CA HIS A 226 11.00 -28.59 -59.56
C HIS A 226 11.60 -28.72 -58.15
N GLY A 227 10.81 -28.40 -57.12
CA GLY A 227 11.27 -28.29 -55.72
C GLY A 227 11.85 -26.92 -55.38
N TYR A 228 11.96 -26.02 -56.37
CA TYR A 228 12.34 -24.63 -56.17
C TYR A 228 11.24 -23.71 -56.71
N TYR A 229 10.89 -22.72 -55.90
CA TYR A 229 9.90 -21.71 -56.22
C TYR A 229 10.61 -20.42 -56.61
N PHE A 230 9.98 -19.65 -57.50
CA PHE A 230 10.56 -18.41 -58.01
C PHE A 230 10.15 -17.24 -57.11
N ILE A 231 11.09 -16.83 -56.26
CA ILE A 231 10.91 -15.80 -55.23
C ILE A 231 12.16 -14.89 -55.32
N ASP A 232 11.94 -13.57 -55.31
CA ASP A 232 12.98 -12.52 -55.35
C ASP A 232 14.02 -12.67 -56.49
N LEU A 233 13.55 -13.04 -57.69
CA LEU A 233 14.34 -13.36 -58.89
C LEU A 233 15.34 -14.53 -58.79
N TYR A 234 15.32 -15.28 -57.69
CA TYR A 234 16.11 -16.50 -57.49
C TYR A 234 15.22 -17.74 -57.36
N CYS A 235 15.86 -18.91 -57.34
CA CYS A 235 15.23 -20.20 -57.14
C CYS A 235 15.50 -20.67 -55.74
N GLN A 236 14.50 -20.54 -54.87
CA GLN A 236 14.60 -20.93 -53.46
C GLN A 236 13.74 -22.18 -53.24
N SER A 237 14.24 -23.13 -52.48
CA SER A 237 13.38 -24.19 -51.95
C SER A 237 12.56 -23.63 -50.80
N ILE A 238 11.41 -24.24 -50.48
CA ILE A 238 10.51 -23.80 -49.42
C ILE A 238 10.48 -24.90 -48.37
N CYS A 239 10.79 -24.56 -47.14
CA CYS A 239 10.73 -25.51 -46.05
C CYS A 239 9.29 -25.80 -45.61
N GLY A 240 9.02 -27.04 -45.23
CA GLY A 240 7.69 -27.50 -44.84
C GLY A 240 6.78 -27.83 -46.02
N ASP A 241 7.31 -27.99 -47.24
CA ASP A 241 6.55 -28.41 -48.42
C ASP A 241 6.52 -29.95 -48.61
N THR A 242 7.20 -30.69 -47.73
CA THR A 242 7.41 -32.15 -47.70
C THR A 242 8.36 -32.69 -48.77
N ILE A 243 9.12 -31.83 -49.46
CA ILE A 243 10.03 -32.20 -50.55
C ILE A 243 11.44 -31.69 -50.26
N ILE A 244 12.26 -32.51 -49.59
CA ILE A 244 13.69 -32.23 -49.35
C ILE A 244 14.42 -31.96 -50.68
N ALA A 245 14.67 -30.70 -50.97
CA ALA A 245 15.47 -30.21 -52.09
C ALA A 245 16.98 -30.41 -51.82
N SER A 246 17.83 -30.27 -52.84
CA SER A 246 19.26 -30.60 -52.69
C SER A 246 20.06 -29.69 -51.76
N ASN A 247 19.47 -28.58 -51.33
CA ASN A 247 20.02 -27.61 -50.36
C ASN A 247 19.43 -27.76 -48.95
N GLU A 248 18.51 -28.70 -48.73
CA GLU A 248 17.80 -28.90 -47.47
C GLU A 248 18.32 -30.16 -46.76
N GLN A 249 18.40 -30.12 -45.43
CA GLN A 249 18.86 -31.25 -44.62
C GLN A 249 17.70 -32.11 -44.10
N CYS A 250 16.53 -31.49 -43.93
CA CYS A 250 15.28 -32.09 -43.49
C CYS A 250 14.09 -31.28 -44.02
N ASP A 251 12.90 -31.89 -43.97
CA ASP A 251 11.58 -31.25 -44.12
C ASP A 251 10.58 -32.19 -43.40
N ASP A 252 9.83 -31.66 -42.44
CA ASP A 252 8.79 -32.36 -41.67
C ASP A 252 7.36 -31.84 -41.95
N GLY A 253 7.20 -30.91 -42.88
CA GLY A 253 5.91 -30.41 -43.36
C GLY A 253 5.36 -29.16 -42.66
N ASP A 254 6.15 -28.51 -41.80
CA ASP A 254 5.89 -27.14 -41.33
C ASP A 254 7.20 -26.36 -41.07
N GLU A 255 7.12 -25.20 -40.40
CA GLU A 255 8.27 -24.33 -40.07
C GLU A 255 8.33 -24.04 -38.56
N LEU A 256 7.87 -24.97 -37.70
CA LEU A 256 7.93 -24.78 -36.26
C LEU A 256 9.37 -24.93 -35.74
N PRO A 257 9.80 -24.11 -34.77
CA PRO A 257 11.11 -24.29 -34.17
C PRO A 257 11.10 -25.39 -33.10
N PHE A 258 12.16 -26.21 -33.09
CA PHE A 258 12.53 -27.18 -32.03
C PHE A 258 11.77 -28.52 -31.98
N ASP A 259 11.09 -28.94 -33.05
CA ASP A 259 10.35 -30.21 -33.13
C ASP A 259 11.02 -31.29 -34.01
N GLY A 260 11.78 -30.90 -35.02
CA GLY A 260 12.68 -31.77 -35.78
C GLY A 260 13.49 -31.04 -36.86
N CYS A 261 12.85 -30.11 -37.55
CA CYS A 261 13.43 -29.31 -38.64
C CYS A 261 13.01 -27.86 -38.54
N TYR A 262 13.94 -26.92 -38.72
CA TYR A 262 13.61 -25.50 -38.76
C TYR A 262 14.54 -24.79 -39.74
N ASN A 263 14.00 -23.95 -40.62
CA ASN A 263 14.73 -23.37 -41.75
C ASN A 263 15.49 -24.43 -42.60
N CYS A 264 14.95 -25.65 -42.68
CA CYS A 264 15.50 -26.79 -43.40
C CYS A 264 16.89 -27.27 -42.93
N GLU A 265 17.25 -26.91 -41.70
CA GLU A 265 18.32 -27.52 -40.92
C GLU A 265 17.73 -28.28 -39.72
N PHE A 266 18.42 -29.32 -39.25
CA PHE A 266 17.95 -30.13 -38.12
C PHE A 266 17.83 -29.30 -36.84
N SER A 267 16.62 -29.24 -36.28
CA SER A 267 16.29 -28.42 -35.12
C SER A 267 15.81 -29.29 -33.97
N CYS A 268 16.61 -29.39 -32.90
CA CYS A 268 16.26 -30.21 -31.74
C CYS A 268 15.53 -29.41 -30.66
N SER A 269 14.70 -30.10 -29.88
CA SER A 269 14.01 -29.57 -28.71
C SER A 269 14.90 -28.71 -27.81
N GLN A 270 14.38 -27.58 -27.36
CA GLN A 270 15.08 -26.71 -26.41
C GLN A 270 15.51 -27.48 -25.15
N ASN A 271 16.67 -27.14 -24.60
CA ASN A 271 17.36 -27.87 -23.52
C ASN A 271 17.84 -29.29 -23.92
N CYS A 272 18.07 -29.54 -25.21
CA CYS A 272 18.81 -30.71 -25.68
C CYS A 272 20.33 -30.48 -25.64
N PHE A 273 21.06 -31.41 -25.01
CA PHE A 273 22.52 -31.40 -24.90
C PHE A 273 23.23 -32.20 -26.02
N ASP A 274 22.59 -33.26 -26.53
CA ASP A 274 23.15 -34.13 -27.59
C ASP A 274 22.08 -34.35 -28.66
N CYS A 275 22.22 -33.65 -29.79
CA CYS A 275 21.28 -33.58 -30.90
C CYS A 275 21.88 -34.28 -32.13
N VAL A 276 21.18 -35.26 -32.68
CA VAL A 276 21.58 -35.97 -33.91
C VAL A 276 20.35 -36.16 -34.78
N ASP A 277 20.44 -35.76 -36.06
CA ASP A 277 19.39 -35.91 -37.09
C ASP A 277 18.00 -35.45 -36.60
N GLY A 278 17.93 -34.26 -35.99
CA GLY A 278 16.70 -33.64 -35.48
C GLY A 278 16.12 -34.28 -34.21
N LYS A 279 16.84 -35.23 -33.59
CA LYS A 279 16.36 -35.94 -32.39
C LYS A 279 17.29 -35.74 -31.21
N CYS A 280 16.70 -35.47 -30.05
CA CYS A 280 17.48 -35.39 -28.83
C CYS A 280 17.84 -36.78 -28.29
N LEU A 281 19.14 -37.04 -28.16
CA LEU A 281 19.72 -38.23 -27.53
C LEU A 281 20.03 -38.02 -26.04
N LYS A 282 20.17 -36.76 -25.59
CA LYS A 282 20.39 -36.41 -24.20
C LYS A 282 19.92 -34.98 -23.91
N CYS A 283 19.06 -34.80 -22.91
CA CYS A 283 18.65 -33.47 -22.42
C CYS A 283 19.59 -32.90 -21.35
N GLU A 284 19.40 -31.62 -21.04
CA GLU A 284 19.97 -30.96 -19.86
C GLU A 284 19.36 -31.48 -18.55
N ASN A 285 19.99 -31.15 -17.42
CA ASN A 285 19.51 -31.60 -16.10
C ASN A 285 18.15 -30.94 -15.77
N GLY A 286 17.16 -31.75 -15.39
CA GLY A 286 15.77 -31.32 -15.16
C GLY A 286 14.81 -31.67 -16.30
N TYR A 287 15.31 -32.26 -17.39
CA TYR A 287 14.50 -32.67 -18.54
C TYR A 287 14.68 -34.17 -18.85
N GLN A 288 13.66 -34.83 -19.39
CA GLN A 288 13.77 -36.19 -19.95
C GLN A 288 13.26 -36.26 -21.38
N ILE A 289 13.77 -37.25 -22.12
CA ILE A 289 13.41 -37.47 -23.52
C ILE A 289 12.09 -38.23 -23.60
N MET A 290 11.07 -37.60 -24.16
CA MET A 290 9.82 -38.25 -24.56
C MET A 290 9.59 -38.02 -26.06
N ASN A 291 9.49 -39.11 -26.83
CA ASN A 291 9.36 -39.08 -28.30
C ASN A 291 10.47 -38.33 -29.07
N GLY A 292 11.63 -38.08 -28.45
CA GLY A 292 12.75 -37.32 -29.05
C GLY A 292 12.80 -35.85 -28.62
N LEU A 293 11.80 -35.38 -27.88
CA LEU A 293 11.71 -34.04 -27.30
C LEU A 293 12.12 -34.05 -25.83
N CYS A 294 12.79 -33.00 -25.36
CA CYS A 294 13.06 -32.74 -23.95
C CYS A 294 11.83 -32.12 -23.28
N ILE A 295 11.14 -32.90 -22.46
CA ILE A 295 10.06 -32.42 -21.59
C ILE A 295 10.59 -32.16 -20.18
N ASP A 296 10.04 -31.12 -19.54
CA ASP A 296 10.08 -30.92 -18.10
C ASP A 296 9.29 -32.03 -17.39
N ILE A 297 9.67 -32.34 -16.15
CA ILE A 297 9.01 -33.38 -15.35
C ILE A 297 8.89 -32.89 -13.93
N CYS A 298 7.65 -32.60 -13.54
CA CYS A 298 7.37 -32.18 -12.19
C CYS A 298 7.84 -33.21 -11.15
N GLY A 299 8.47 -32.73 -10.07
CA GLY A 299 8.91 -33.55 -8.95
C GLY A 299 10.24 -34.27 -9.14
N ASN A 300 11.09 -33.79 -10.06
CA ASN A 300 12.40 -34.39 -10.33
C ASN A 300 13.54 -33.79 -9.47
N GLY A 301 13.27 -32.70 -8.75
CA GLY A 301 14.18 -31.96 -7.91
C GLY A 301 14.92 -30.81 -8.61
N TYR A 302 14.53 -30.43 -9.83
CA TYR A 302 15.18 -29.38 -10.63
C TYR A 302 14.11 -28.49 -11.29
N LYS A 303 13.79 -27.36 -10.64
CA LYS A 303 12.87 -26.36 -11.18
C LYS A 303 13.36 -25.85 -12.55
N SER A 304 12.75 -26.36 -13.61
CA SER A 304 12.87 -25.98 -15.02
C SER A 304 12.61 -24.48 -15.24
N GLY A 305 12.90 -23.99 -16.44
CA GLY A 305 12.52 -22.64 -16.87
C GLY A 305 11.00 -22.44 -17.01
N GLN A 306 10.22 -23.51 -17.19
CA GLN A 306 8.76 -23.48 -17.36
C GLN A 306 7.98 -23.83 -16.08
N GLU A 307 8.59 -24.53 -15.12
CA GLU A 307 7.97 -24.92 -13.85
C GLU A 307 7.99 -23.78 -12.82
N GLU A 308 6.88 -23.56 -12.09
CA GLU A 308 6.84 -22.55 -11.02
C GLU A 308 7.50 -23.06 -9.73
N CYS A 309 7.46 -24.36 -9.47
CA CYS A 309 8.13 -25.04 -8.38
C CYS A 309 8.59 -26.44 -8.80
N ASP A 310 9.53 -27.05 -8.09
CA ASP A 310 9.76 -28.51 -8.11
C ASP A 310 10.30 -28.89 -6.74
N ASP A 311 9.49 -29.54 -5.92
CA ASP A 311 9.85 -29.91 -4.55
C ASP A 311 10.33 -31.37 -4.41
N ASN A 312 10.76 -31.98 -5.53
CA ASN A 312 11.23 -33.36 -5.64
C ASN A 312 10.12 -34.41 -5.38
N ASN A 313 8.83 -34.05 -5.55
CA ASN A 313 7.74 -35.02 -5.52
C ASN A 313 6.52 -34.60 -6.38
N GLN A 314 5.46 -35.42 -6.42
CA GLN A 314 4.23 -35.19 -7.21
C GLN A 314 2.96 -35.31 -6.35
N ILE A 315 3.02 -34.89 -5.08
CA ILE A 315 1.95 -35.01 -4.09
C ILE A 315 1.39 -33.61 -3.86
N SER A 316 0.29 -33.26 -4.55
CA SER A 316 -0.40 -32.00 -4.26
C SER A 316 -0.78 -31.90 -2.75
N ARG A 317 -0.71 -30.69 -2.20
CA ARG A 317 -0.94 -30.23 -0.82
C ARG A 317 0.28 -30.10 0.11
N ASP A 318 1.50 -30.14 -0.42
CA ASP A 318 2.73 -29.70 0.25
C ASP A 318 3.34 -28.40 -0.33
N GLY A 319 2.62 -27.76 -1.25
CA GLY A 319 2.90 -26.44 -1.78
C GLY A 319 3.38 -26.40 -3.22
N CYS A 320 3.74 -27.55 -3.79
CA CYS A 320 3.92 -27.71 -5.23
C CYS A 320 2.86 -28.69 -5.76
N SER A 321 2.17 -28.34 -6.85
CA SER A 321 1.16 -29.24 -7.43
C SER A 321 1.80 -30.40 -8.17
N ASP A 322 1.02 -31.43 -8.52
CA ASP A 322 1.42 -32.52 -9.40
C ASP A 322 1.71 -32.09 -10.85
N VAL A 323 1.47 -30.81 -11.17
CA VAL A 323 1.83 -30.13 -12.43
C VAL A 323 2.82 -28.97 -12.23
N CYS A 324 3.46 -28.88 -11.06
CA CYS A 324 4.51 -27.92 -10.72
C CYS A 324 4.13 -26.42 -10.81
N GLU A 325 2.85 -26.16 -10.53
CA GLU A 325 2.31 -24.84 -10.21
C GLU A 325 2.40 -24.61 -8.68
N ILE A 326 2.58 -23.36 -8.24
CA ILE A 326 2.57 -23.04 -6.82
C ILE A 326 1.13 -23.12 -6.28
N GLU A 327 0.92 -23.93 -5.25
CA GLU A 327 -0.43 -24.14 -4.72
C GLU A 327 -0.99 -22.90 -3.99
N ILE A 328 -2.32 -22.76 -4.01
CA ILE A 328 -2.99 -21.62 -3.36
C ILE A 328 -2.63 -21.54 -1.86
N ASN A 329 -2.28 -20.34 -1.39
CA ASN A 329 -1.78 -20.07 -0.04
C ASN A 329 -0.42 -20.74 0.28
N TRP A 330 0.44 -20.98 -0.72
CA TRP A 330 1.84 -21.36 -0.52
C TRP A 330 2.82 -20.38 -1.18
N THR A 331 4.06 -20.36 -0.71
CA THR A 331 5.19 -19.71 -1.41
C THR A 331 6.38 -20.66 -1.46
N CYS A 332 7.03 -20.72 -2.63
CA CYS A 332 8.14 -21.63 -2.89
C CYS A 332 9.43 -20.85 -3.12
N SER A 333 10.48 -21.18 -2.36
CA SER A 333 11.83 -20.62 -2.50
C SER A 333 12.79 -21.66 -3.07
N ARG A 334 13.64 -21.27 -4.04
CA ARG A 334 14.70 -22.17 -4.55
C ARG A 334 15.74 -22.45 -3.46
N ILE A 335 16.03 -23.73 -3.24
CA ILE A 335 17.12 -24.23 -2.41
C ILE A 335 18.17 -24.88 -3.32
N ASN A 336 19.45 -24.66 -3.03
CA ASN A 336 20.59 -25.25 -3.76
C ASN A 336 20.56 -25.04 -5.30
N PHE A 337 19.93 -23.96 -5.78
CA PHE A 337 19.75 -23.62 -7.20
C PHE A 337 18.95 -24.63 -8.05
N GLN A 338 18.34 -25.66 -7.44
CA GLN A 338 17.69 -26.77 -8.17
C GLN A 338 16.28 -27.03 -7.62
N THR A 339 16.14 -27.47 -6.37
CA THR A 339 14.83 -27.74 -5.77
C THR A 339 14.11 -26.46 -5.33
N SER A 340 12.79 -26.51 -5.25
CA SER A 340 11.95 -25.59 -4.47
C SER A 340 11.68 -26.17 -3.08
N SER A 341 11.52 -25.28 -2.10
CA SER A 341 10.91 -25.62 -0.81
C SER A 341 9.75 -24.67 -0.58
N CYS A 342 8.57 -25.26 -0.42
CA CYS A 342 7.32 -24.54 -0.29
C CYS A 342 6.88 -24.45 1.17
N PHE A 343 6.32 -23.30 1.54
CA PHE A 343 5.83 -23.02 2.89
C PHE A 343 4.39 -22.52 2.83
N TYR A 344 3.51 -23.13 3.64
CA TYR A 344 2.12 -22.73 3.72
C TYR A 344 2.01 -21.37 4.40
N ILE A 345 1.44 -20.40 3.70
CA ILE A 345 1.18 -19.07 4.23
C ILE A 345 -0.30 -19.00 4.57
N LYS A 346 -0.61 -18.94 5.86
CA LYS A 346 -1.98 -18.67 6.29
C LYS A 346 -2.29 -17.19 6.00
N PRO A 347 -3.24 -16.86 5.11
CA PRO A 347 -3.57 -15.47 4.84
C PRO A 347 -4.09 -14.77 6.10
N PRO A 348 -3.87 -13.45 6.22
CA PRO A 348 -4.43 -12.68 7.32
C PRO A 348 -5.96 -12.74 7.30
N HIS A 349 -6.57 -12.82 8.48
CA HIS A 349 -8.01 -12.76 8.66
C HIS A 349 -8.36 -11.84 9.83
N PHE A 350 -9.52 -11.19 9.76
CA PHE A 350 -10.06 -10.46 10.90
C PHE A 350 -10.73 -11.40 11.91
N SER A 351 -10.80 -10.90 13.14
CA SER A 351 -11.52 -11.51 14.25
C SER A 351 -12.29 -10.43 15.01
N LEU A 352 -13.56 -10.72 15.33
CA LEU A 352 -14.39 -9.90 16.20
C LEU A 352 -14.44 -10.54 17.59
N ILE A 353 -14.09 -9.77 18.62
CA ILE A 353 -13.96 -10.24 20.01
C ILE A 353 -14.85 -9.38 20.89
N LEU A 354 -15.83 -9.99 21.59
CA LEU A 354 -16.59 -9.30 22.62
C LEU A 354 -15.70 -9.06 23.84
N LEU A 355 -15.40 -7.79 24.15
CA LEU A 355 -14.60 -7.40 25.31
C LEU A 355 -15.46 -7.33 26.58
N ASN A 356 -16.60 -6.63 26.52
CA ASN A 356 -17.44 -6.37 27.68
C ASN A 356 -18.88 -6.01 27.29
N GLN A 357 -19.81 -6.16 28.23
CA GLN A 357 -21.22 -5.77 28.13
C GLN A 357 -21.60 -4.99 29.39
N ILE A 358 -22.08 -3.76 29.23
CA ILE A 358 -22.47 -2.86 30.32
C ILE A 358 -23.89 -2.34 30.04
N TYR A 359 -24.90 -2.89 30.72
CA TYR A 359 -26.32 -2.49 30.66
C TYR A 359 -26.91 -2.34 29.24
N ASP A 360 -26.73 -1.15 28.63
CA ASP A 360 -27.23 -0.76 27.30
C ASP A 360 -26.17 -0.86 26.19
N SER A 361 -24.92 -1.17 26.54
CA SER A 361 -23.75 -1.04 25.66
C SER A 361 -22.92 -2.32 25.57
N TYR A 362 -22.52 -2.72 24.35
CA TYR A 362 -21.52 -3.76 24.09
C TYR A 362 -20.22 -3.14 23.58
N TYR A 363 -19.09 -3.71 23.97
CA TYR A 363 -17.77 -3.33 23.49
C TYR A 363 -17.17 -4.49 22.69
N VAL A 364 -17.04 -4.32 21.38
CA VAL A 364 -16.50 -5.32 20.46
C VAL A 364 -15.18 -4.81 19.89
N GLN A 365 -14.14 -5.63 19.93
CA GLN A 365 -12.85 -5.34 19.31
C GLN A 365 -12.72 -6.07 17.97
N LEU A 366 -12.19 -5.37 16.98
CA LEU A 366 -11.75 -5.92 15.70
C LEU A 366 -10.22 -5.98 15.70
N LYS A 367 -9.66 -7.17 15.45
CA LYS A 367 -8.22 -7.42 15.28
C LYS A 367 -7.94 -8.27 14.05
N ILE A 368 -6.74 -8.14 13.50
CA ILE A 368 -6.21 -9.03 12.45
C ILE A 368 -5.21 -10.00 13.07
N SER A 369 -5.06 -11.18 12.47
CA SER A 369 -4.09 -12.21 12.86
C SER A 369 -2.62 -11.84 12.65
N SER A 370 -2.31 -10.82 11.86
CA SER A 370 -0.96 -10.35 11.54
C SER A 370 -0.97 -8.84 11.24
N ASN A 371 0.21 -8.26 11.02
CA ASN A 371 0.36 -6.85 10.62
C ASN A 371 0.08 -6.70 9.12
N VAL A 372 -0.67 -5.66 8.75
CA VAL A 372 -1.06 -5.39 7.34
C VAL A 372 -0.96 -3.90 7.02
N LYS A 373 -0.98 -3.59 5.72
CA LYS A 373 -0.97 -2.25 5.13
C LYS A 373 -2.06 -2.12 4.07
N LEU A 374 -2.36 -0.89 3.66
CA LEU A 374 -3.22 -0.62 2.50
C LEU A 374 -2.55 -1.09 1.20
N GLU A 375 -3.33 -1.65 0.29
CA GLU A 375 -2.88 -1.93 -1.08
C GLU A 375 -2.76 -0.64 -1.91
N ASP A 376 -3.68 0.30 -1.74
CA ASP A 376 -3.75 1.57 -2.48
C ASP A 376 -3.59 2.80 -1.57
N SER A 377 -2.76 3.75 -1.98
CA SER A 377 -2.48 4.99 -1.23
C SER A 377 -3.66 5.97 -1.16
N GLN A 378 -4.61 5.88 -2.09
CA GLN A 378 -5.84 6.69 -2.12
C GLN A 378 -6.98 6.09 -1.29
N SER A 379 -6.82 4.86 -0.79
CA SER A 379 -7.88 4.16 -0.07
C SER A 379 -7.93 4.55 1.42
N ASN A 380 -9.13 4.81 1.95
CA ASN A 380 -9.33 5.08 3.37
C ASN A 380 -10.10 3.94 4.04
N PHE A 381 -9.38 3.09 4.78
CA PHE A 381 -9.96 1.92 5.43
C PHE A 381 -11.09 2.30 6.40
N THR A 382 -10.89 3.32 7.24
CA THR A 382 -11.87 3.81 8.23
C THR A 382 -13.17 4.29 7.58
N GLN A 383 -13.12 4.90 6.39
CA GLN A 383 -14.32 5.29 5.63
C GLN A 383 -14.99 4.11 4.92
N SER A 384 -14.22 3.12 4.48
CA SER A 384 -14.75 1.91 3.83
C SER A 384 -15.40 0.93 4.81
N LEU A 385 -15.11 1.04 6.11
CA LEU A 385 -15.57 0.13 7.14
C LEU A 385 -17.03 0.44 7.53
N LYS A 386 -17.92 -0.50 7.24
CA LYS A 386 -19.37 -0.46 7.48
C LYS A 386 -19.72 -1.43 8.61
N ALA A 387 -20.06 -0.89 9.78
CA ALA A 387 -20.50 -1.67 10.95
C ALA A 387 -22.02 -1.52 11.17
N HIS A 388 -22.73 -2.64 11.35
CA HIS A 388 -24.19 -2.67 11.57
C HIS A 388 -24.62 -3.88 12.41
N LEU A 389 -25.86 -3.88 12.90
CA LEU A 389 -26.54 -5.07 13.39
C LEU A 389 -27.44 -5.63 12.28
N ASN A 390 -27.38 -6.95 12.05
CA ASN A 390 -28.28 -7.61 11.10
C ASN A 390 -29.70 -7.70 11.69
N ASP A 391 -30.71 -7.49 10.84
CA ASP A 391 -32.13 -7.66 11.15
C ASP A 391 -32.69 -6.82 12.31
N ILE A 392 -31.97 -5.75 12.71
CA ILE A 392 -32.38 -4.75 13.71
C ILE A 392 -32.55 -3.37 13.02
N ASP A 393 -33.61 -2.64 13.36
CA ASP A 393 -33.85 -1.29 12.85
C ASP A 393 -32.71 -0.33 13.27
N PRO A 394 -32.07 0.41 12.33
CA PRO A 394 -30.99 1.34 12.65
C PRO A 394 -31.35 2.45 13.65
N SER A 395 -32.64 2.76 13.85
CA SER A 395 -33.09 3.73 14.85
C SER A 395 -33.08 3.20 16.30
N HIS A 396 -32.89 1.89 16.48
CA HIS A 396 -32.91 1.24 17.80
C HIS A 396 -31.52 1.17 18.47
N TYR A 397 -30.45 1.55 17.77
CA TYR A 397 -29.08 1.49 18.27
C TYR A 397 -28.18 2.60 17.69
N ILE A 398 -27.04 2.84 18.34
CA ILE A 398 -25.97 3.72 17.88
C ILE A 398 -24.64 2.95 18.02
N ILE A 399 -23.83 2.93 16.95
CA ILE A 399 -22.47 2.39 17.00
C ILE A 399 -21.49 3.55 17.04
N TYR A 400 -20.66 3.61 18.08
CA TYR A 400 -19.49 4.48 18.14
C TYR A 400 -18.25 3.67 17.78
N GLN A 401 -17.50 4.12 16.78
CA GLN A 401 -16.22 3.52 16.39
C GLN A 401 -15.08 4.32 17.02
N LYS A 402 -14.27 3.66 17.84
CA LYS A 402 -12.99 4.17 18.32
C LYS A 402 -11.87 3.46 17.57
N VAL A 403 -11.04 4.25 16.91
CA VAL A 403 -9.83 3.77 16.24
C VAL A 403 -8.67 3.76 17.24
N LEU A 404 -7.88 2.68 17.27
CA LEU A 404 -6.65 2.61 18.08
C LEU A 404 -5.40 2.58 17.21
N VAL A 405 -5.44 1.89 16.08
CA VAL A 405 -4.37 1.81 15.08
C VAL A 405 -5.01 1.72 13.69
N GLU A 406 -4.71 2.67 12.80
CA GLU A 406 -5.12 2.65 11.38
C GLU A 406 -4.08 1.97 10.49
N PRO A 407 -4.49 1.30 9.40
CA PRO A 407 -3.56 0.86 8.38
C PRO A 407 -2.91 2.05 7.67
N ASN A 408 -1.60 1.93 7.44
CA ASN A 408 -0.82 2.83 6.59
C ASN A 408 -0.58 2.14 5.24
N PHE A 409 -0.27 2.89 4.18
CA PHE A 409 0.19 2.36 2.89
C PHE A 409 1.68 1.96 2.91
N VAL A 410 2.50 2.66 3.69
CA VAL A 410 3.96 2.50 3.70
C VAL A 410 4.43 1.36 4.60
N ILE A 411 3.81 1.20 5.78
CA ILE A 411 4.24 0.27 6.83
C ILE A 411 3.12 -0.65 7.30
N CYS A 412 3.44 -1.93 7.50
CA CYS A 412 2.51 -2.92 8.04
C CYS A 412 2.29 -2.70 9.53
N GLN A 413 1.04 -2.54 9.97
CA GLN A 413 0.66 -2.28 11.36
C GLN A 413 -0.38 -3.28 11.86
N ASN A 414 -0.45 -3.45 13.19
CA ASN A 414 -1.47 -4.28 13.83
C ASN A 414 -2.77 -3.47 14.00
N ILE A 415 -3.63 -3.55 12.98
CA ILE A 415 -4.91 -2.83 12.95
C ILE A 415 -5.77 -3.19 14.18
N ASN A 416 -6.34 -2.17 14.81
CA ASN A 416 -7.14 -2.34 16.03
C ASN A 416 -8.25 -1.29 16.12
N TYR A 417 -9.50 -1.75 16.08
CA TYR A 417 -10.71 -0.92 16.26
C TYR A 417 -11.55 -1.44 17.42
N ILE A 418 -12.21 -0.53 18.15
CA ILE A 418 -13.21 -0.85 19.17
C ILE A 418 -14.54 -0.21 18.81
N PHE A 419 -15.59 -1.01 18.75
CA PHE A 419 -16.98 -0.59 18.54
C PHE A 419 -17.71 -0.61 19.87
N GLN A 420 -18.29 0.52 20.27
CA GLN A 420 -19.30 0.60 21.32
C GLN A 420 -20.68 0.60 20.68
N ILE A 421 -21.41 -0.50 20.80
CA ILE A 421 -22.77 -0.67 20.28
C ILE A 421 -23.73 -0.35 21.43
N ARG A 422 -24.43 0.77 21.35
CA ARG A 422 -25.37 1.23 22.38
C ARG A 422 -26.81 1.10 21.91
N PHE A 423 -27.63 0.36 22.64
CA PHE A 423 -29.05 0.19 22.36
C PHE A 423 -29.88 1.34 22.95
N LEU A 424 -30.81 1.86 22.16
CA LEU A 424 -31.81 2.86 22.53
C LEU A 424 -33.14 2.23 22.94
N GLN A 425 -33.42 1.02 22.44
CA GLN A 425 -34.61 0.23 22.74
C GLN A 425 -34.23 -1.20 23.15
N ILE A 426 -35.18 -1.95 23.73
CA ILE A 426 -34.96 -3.34 24.16
C ILE A 426 -35.29 -4.28 23.00
N GLU A 427 -34.28 -4.98 22.51
CA GLU A 427 -34.45 -6.04 21.51
C GLU A 427 -34.63 -7.42 22.13
N THR A 428 -35.41 -8.26 21.46
CA THR A 428 -35.71 -9.65 21.89
C THR A 428 -35.32 -10.71 20.85
N SER A 429 -34.90 -10.29 19.66
CA SER A 429 -34.30 -11.10 18.60
C SER A 429 -32.83 -11.46 18.92
N GLU A 430 -32.28 -12.44 18.19
CA GLU A 430 -30.84 -12.72 18.24
C GLU A 430 -30.04 -11.57 17.62
N LEU A 431 -28.98 -11.15 18.30
CA LEU A 431 -28.19 -9.97 17.94
C LEU A 431 -26.91 -10.38 17.23
N TYR A 432 -26.84 -10.15 15.91
CA TYR A 432 -25.63 -10.39 15.11
C TYR A 432 -25.00 -9.06 14.69
N PHE A 433 -23.84 -8.75 15.26
CA PHE A 433 -23.02 -7.61 14.85
C PHE A 433 -22.19 -7.97 13.62
N GLN A 434 -22.31 -7.17 12.56
CA GLN A 434 -21.61 -7.37 11.30
C GLN A 434 -20.69 -6.18 11.00
N VAL A 435 -19.45 -6.50 10.60
CA VAL A 435 -18.51 -5.52 10.06
C VAL A 435 -18.15 -5.94 8.64
N GLN A 436 -18.18 -4.99 7.72
CA GLN A 436 -17.77 -5.13 6.34
C GLN A 436 -16.78 -4.03 5.96
N PHE A 437 -15.85 -4.28 5.03
CA PHE A 437 -15.02 -3.27 4.41
C PHE A 437 -14.90 -3.52 2.90
N GLU A 438 -14.55 -2.47 2.15
CA GLU A 438 -14.46 -2.50 0.67
C GLU A 438 -13.02 -2.29 0.16
N THR A 439 -12.06 -2.04 1.06
CA THR A 439 -10.66 -1.77 0.72
C THR A 439 -9.78 -2.99 0.89
N SER A 440 -8.87 -3.22 -0.06
CA SER A 440 -7.86 -4.26 0.03
C SER A 440 -6.81 -3.92 1.08
N LEU A 441 -6.54 -4.90 1.94
CA LEU A 441 -5.41 -4.91 2.86
C LEU A 441 -4.49 -6.06 2.49
N ILE A 442 -3.18 -5.80 2.50
CA ILE A 442 -2.13 -6.77 2.23
C ILE A 442 -1.16 -6.86 3.40
N ASP A 443 -0.58 -8.04 3.64
CA ASP A 443 0.46 -8.20 4.65
C ASP A 443 1.86 -7.79 4.15
N GLN A 444 2.88 -8.06 4.96
CA GLN A 444 4.29 -7.80 4.63
C GLN A 444 4.83 -8.63 3.45
N TYR A 445 4.11 -9.66 3.02
CA TYR A 445 4.44 -10.52 1.87
C TYR A 445 3.56 -10.22 0.65
N GLY A 446 2.66 -9.23 0.72
CA GLY A 446 1.75 -8.85 -0.37
C GLY A 446 0.45 -9.66 -0.42
N ILE A 447 0.13 -10.43 0.63
CA ILE A 447 -1.01 -11.35 0.62
C ILE A 447 -2.26 -10.63 1.14
N GLN A 448 -3.32 -10.68 0.34
CA GLN A 448 -4.59 -10.02 0.64
C GLN A 448 -5.31 -10.67 1.84
N VAL A 449 -5.99 -9.85 2.65
CA VAL A 449 -6.81 -10.31 3.78
C VAL A 449 -8.02 -11.10 3.32
N GLU A 450 -8.18 -12.32 3.85
CA GLU A 450 -9.32 -13.19 3.57
C GLU A 450 -10.62 -12.65 4.18
N ASN A 451 -11.68 -12.66 3.37
CA ASN A 451 -13.07 -12.28 3.68
C ASN A 451 -13.25 -10.79 4.00
N SER A 452 -14.24 -10.16 3.37
CA SER A 452 -14.62 -8.75 3.60
C SER A 452 -15.76 -8.57 4.60
N ILE A 453 -16.37 -9.65 5.11
CA ILE A 453 -17.56 -9.62 5.97
C ILE A 453 -17.36 -10.54 7.19
N PHE A 454 -17.52 -9.99 8.40
CA PHE A 454 -17.41 -10.71 9.67
C PHE A 454 -18.66 -10.54 10.51
N LYS A 455 -19.15 -11.63 11.10
CA LYS A 455 -20.33 -11.63 11.98
C LYS A 455 -19.96 -12.14 13.38
N LEU A 456 -20.43 -11.45 14.41
CA LEU A 456 -20.30 -11.82 15.82
C LEU A 456 -21.69 -11.92 16.45
N HIS A 457 -22.02 -13.09 16.98
CA HIS A 457 -23.23 -13.26 17.80
C HIS A 457 -23.03 -12.63 19.19
N LEU A 458 -23.83 -11.63 19.52
CA LEU A 458 -23.84 -10.97 20.82
C LEU A 458 -24.75 -11.73 21.79
N ARG A 459 -24.37 -11.79 23.07
CA ARG A 459 -25.22 -12.37 24.12
C ARG A 459 -26.43 -11.47 24.37
N ASN A 460 -27.59 -12.05 24.66
CA ASN A 460 -28.82 -11.30 24.95
C ASN A 460 -28.61 -10.24 26.07
N LEU A 461 -29.32 -9.11 25.94
CA LEU A 461 -29.23 -8.00 26.89
C LEU A 461 -29.75 -8.38 28.28
N ILE A 462 -28.92 -8.22 29.32
CA ILE A 462 -29.36 -8.33 30.72
C ILE A 462 -29.94 -6.98 31.17
N VAL A 463 -31.15 -6.64 30.70
CA VAL A 463 -31.82 -5.39 31.07
C VAL A 463 -32.56 -5.53 32.40
N ILE A 464 -32.03 -4.90 33.44
CA ILE A 464 -32.76 -4.68 34.69
C ILE A 464 -33.77 -3.55 34.44
N THR A 465 -35.06 -3.80 34.62
CA THR A 465 -36.09 -2.77 34.38
C THR A 465 -35.97 -1.61 35.38
N GLN A 466 -36.44 -0.42 35.02
CA GLN A 466 -36.44 0.73 35.94
C GLN A 466 -37.16 0.41 37.28
N GLN A 467 -38.20 -0.41 37.24
CA GLN A 467 -38.93 -0.88 38.42
C GLN A 467 -38.08 -1.84 39.27
N GLN A 468 -37.32 -2.75 38.65
CA GLN A 468 -36.36 -3.60 39.35
C GLN A 468 -35.19 -2.78 39.94
N LYS A 469 -34.71 -1.74 39.24
CA LYS A 469 -33.68 -0.82 39.74
C LYS A 469 -34.14 -0.07 41.00
N ILE A 470 -35.36 0.48 40.99
CA ILE A 470 -35.98 1.13 42.16
C ILE A 470 -36.16 0.12 43.31
N SER A 471 -36.62 -1.10 43.03
CA SER A 471 -36.76 -2.15 44.04
C SER A 471 -35.40 -2.55 44.64
N SER A 472 -34.36 -2.69 43.83
CA SER A 472 -32.99 -2.98 44.29
C SER A 472 -32.43 -1.85 45.16
N GLN A 473 -32.65 -0.59 44.80
CA GLN A 473 -32.23 0.55 45.62
C GLN A 473 -32.96 0.57 46.97
N LYS A 474 -34.28 0.37 46.97
CA LYS A 474 -35.06 0.25 48.22
C LYS A 474 -34.60 -0.92 49.09
N MET A 475 -34.26 -2.06 48.49
CA MET A 475 -33.75 -3.23 49.20
C MET A 475 -32.36 -3.00 49.80
N SER A 476 -31.48 -2.26 49.10
CA SER A 476 -30.17 -1.83 49.63
C SER A 476 -30.34 -0.95 50.88
N SER A 477 -31.19 0.08 50.80
CA SER A 477 -31.50 0.93 51.96
C SER A 477 -32.11 0.13 53.11
N PHE A 478 -33.05 -0.77 52.83
CA PHE A 478 -33.67 -1.65 53.84
C PHE A 478 -32.64 -2.54 54.54
N ASN A 479 -31.69 -3.12 53.80
CA ASN A 479 -30.61 -3.93 54.36
C ASN A 479 -29.70 -3.11 55.29
N MET A 480 -29.40 -1.85 54.94
CA MET A 480 -28.64 -0.95 55.81
C MET A 480 -29.38 -0.63 57.12
N TYR A 481 -30.69 -0.37 57.06
CA TYR A 481 -31.51 -0.19 58.28
C TYR A 481 -31.60 -1.46 59.12
N MET A 482 -31.70 -2.65 58.51
CA MET A 482 -31.67 -3.93 59.23
C MET A 482 -30.34 -4.15 59.96
N LEU A 483 -29.20 -3.85 59.32
CA LEU A 483 -27.89 -3.95 59.95
C LEU A 483 -27.73 -2.98 61.12
N ILE A 484 -28.22 -1.74 60.99
CA ILE A 484 -28.25 -0.77 62.10
C ILE A 484 -29.16 -1.28 63.23
N GLY A 485 -30.35 -1.81 62.92
CA GLY A 485 -31.26 -2.38 63.93
C GLY A 485 -30.63 -3.53 64.71
N LEU A 486 -29.92 -4.44 64.04
CA LEU A 486 -29.19 -5.55 64.66
C LEU A 486 -27.97 -5.07 65.47
N ALA A 487 -27.29 -4.01 65.04
CA ALA A 487 -26.20 -3.40 65.80
C ALA A 487 -26.72 -2.71 67.08
N ILE A 488 -27.86 -2.03 67.00
CA ILE A 488 -28.50 -1.38 68.16
C ILE A 488 -29.01 -2.44 69.15
N SER A 489 -29.70 -3.49 68.68
CA SER A 489 -30.20 -4.54 69.58
C SER A 489 -29.06 -5.32 70.25
N SER A 490 -28.00 -5.68 69.53
CA SER A 490 -26.82 -6.31 70.13
C SER A 490 -26.09 -5.40 71.13
N PHE A 491 -26.06 -4.08 70.90
CA PHE A 491 -25.53 -3.12 71.87
C PHE A 491 -26.40 -2.97 73.12
N ILE A 492 -27.73 -2.98 72.99
CA ILE A 492 -28.67 -2.99 74.13
C ILE A 492 -28.50 -4.28 74.95
N ILE A 493 -28.42 -5.44 74.31
CA ILE A 493 -28.19 -6.74 74.96
C ILE A 493 -26.85 -6.76 75.71
N LEU A 494 -25.81 -6.13 75.15
CA LEU A 494 -24.50 -6.00 75.80
C LEU A 494 -24.56 -5.12 77.06
N LEU A 495 -25.38 -4.06 77.05
CA LEU A 495 -25.52 -3.13 78.17
C LEU A 495 -26.46 -3.63 79.28
N SER A 496 -27.57 -4.30 78.93
CA SER A 496 -28.50 -4.88 79.91
C SER A 496 -27.93 -6.16 80.56
N GLY A 497 -27.08 -6.89 79.84
CA GLY A 497 -26.59 -8.21 80.26
C GLY A 497 -27.67 -9.31 80.23
N ASN A 498 -28.90 -8.97 79.82
CA ASN A 498 -30.03 -9.87 79.70
C ASN A 498 -30.80 -9.62 78.39
N PRO A 499 -30.90 -10.60 77.48
CA PRO A 499 -31.56 -10.41 76.20
C PRO A 499 -33.08 -10.18 76.27
N THR A 500 -33.75 -10.51 77.39
CA THR A 500 -35.21 -10.31 77.50
C THR A 500 -35.58 -8.83 77.60
N GLU A 501 -34.78 -8.02 78.29
CA GLU A 501 -35.03 -6.57 78.42
C GLU A 501 -34.94 -5.84 77.08
N CYS A 502 -34.12 -6.34 76.14
CA CYS A 502 -34.07 -5.79 74.78
C CYS A 502 -35.38 -6.01 74.02
N LEU A 503 -36.08 -7.12 74.26
CA LEU A 503 -37.39 -7.39 73.64
C LEU A 503 -38.47 -6.50 74.28
N GLU A 504 -38.49 -6.36 75.60
CA GLU A 504 -39.43 -5.48 76.30
C GLU A 504 -39.27 -3.99 75.90
N ILE A 505 -38.02 -3.53 75.67
CA ILE A 505 -37.74 -2.18 75.14
C ILE A 505 -38.23 -2.04 73.69
N LEU A 506 -38.07 -3.06 72.85
CA LEU A 506 -38.56 -3.04 71.47
C LEU A 506 -40.09 -3.03 71.41
N ASP A 507 -40.77 -3.84 72.23
CA ASP A 507 -42.23 -3.85 72.35
C ASP A 507 -42.75 -2.49 72.82
N ALA A 508 -42.11 -1.87 73.82
CA ALA A 508 -42.49 -0.54 74.30
C ALA A 508 -42.27 0.58 73.27
N LEU A 509 -41.21 0.49 72.45
CA LEU A 509 -40.96 1.41 71.33
C LEU A 509 -41.97 1.20 70.19
N GLN A 510 -42.36 -0.05 69.94
CA GLN A 510 -43.39 -0.38 68.95
C GLN A 510 -44.76 0.16 69.39
N ASP A 511 -45.17 -0.03 70.64
CA ASP A 511 -46.40 0.56 71.19
C ASP A 511 -46.36 2.09 71.14
N GLY A 512 -45.22 2.71 71.48
CA GLY A 512 -45.03 4.16 71.36
C GLY A 512 -45.20 4.71 69.92
N SER A 513 -44.93 3.89 68.89
CA SER A 513 -45.09 4.28 67.48
C SER A 513 -46.55 4.32 67.00
N TYR A 514 -47.50 3.74 67.75
CA TYR A 514 -48.93 3.83 67.44
C TYR A 514 -49.62 5.06 68.04
N PHE A 515 -48.91 5.85 68.88
CA PHE A 515 -49.46 7.02 69.58
C PHE A 515 -48.97 8.39 69.04
N PHE A 516 -48.21 8.42 67.95
CA PHE A 516 -47.69 9.62 67.29
C PHE A 516 -48.03 9.69 65.79
#